data_AF-Q8SU45-F1
#
_entry.id   AF-Q8SU45-F1
#
_cell.length_a   1.000
_cell.length_b   1.000
_cell.length_c   1.000
_cell.angle_alpha   90.00
_cell.angle_beta   90.00
_cell.angle_gamma   90.00
#
_symmetry.space_group_name_H-M   'P 1'
#
loop_
_entity.id
_entity.type
_entity.pdbx_description
1 polymer ?
#
loop_
_entity_poly.entity_id
_entity_poly.type
_entity_poly.pdbx_seq_one_letter_code
_entity_poly.pdbx_strand_id
1 'polypeptide(L)'
;MVGKRDGQILMREIGRADPLLKDLLYVSSFASVYRHANGEWNKLNIEGTFVMYTRALCPPVGIHVFNRKSLKDFTLYLTKDIRFGVKGNFMTLSDDESGEVYGLWLHSDAHPGEVLRCLEELL
;
A
#
# COMPACT_ATOMS: atom_id res chain seq x y z
N MET A 1 10.39 -6.77 -11.46
CA MET A 1 10.15 -8.04 -10.76
C MET A 1 11.15 -8.12 -9.60
N VAL A 2 10.69 -8.22 -8.35
CA VAL A 2 11.57 -8.27 -7.17
C VAL A 2 12.38 -9.55 -7.16
N GLY A 3 13.67 -9.48 -6.80
CA GLY A 3 14.51 -10.66 -6.68
C GLY A 3 13.97 -11.64 -5.64
N LYS A 4 14.08 -12.95 -5.90
CA LYS A 4 13.53 -14.02 -5.04
C LYS A 4 13.95 -13.91 -3.56
N ARG A 5 15.16 -13.40 -3.30
CA ARG A 5 15.70 -13.19 -1.95
C ARG A 5 15.06 -11.99 -1.24
N ASP A 6 14.88 -10.89 -1.95
CA ASP A 6 14.28 -9.66 -1.41
C ASP A 6 12.81 -9.90 -1.06
N GLY A 7 12.08 -10.66 -1.91
CA GLY A 7 10.71 -11.06 -1.64
C GLY A 7 10.57 -11.88 -0.33
N GLN A 8 11.49 -12.81 -0.06
CA GLN A 8 11.47 -13.59 1.19
C GLN A 8 11.71 -12.73 2.43
N ILE A 9 12.59 -11.73 2.33
CA ILE A 9 12.85 -10.80 3.43
C ILE A 9 11.59 -9.96 3.70
N LEU A 10 10.97 -9.40 2.65
CA LEU A 10 9.76 -8.60 2.79
C LEU A 10 8.62 -9.41 3.42
N MET A 11 8.36 -10.64 2.93
CA MET A 11 7.33 -11.51 3.52
C MET A 11 7.60 -11.81 4.99
N ARG A 12 8.86 -12.07 5.36
CA ARG A 12 9.23 -12.33 6.75
C ARG A 12 8.99 -11.11 7.65
N GLU A 13 9.39 -9.92 7.21
CA GLU A 13 9.24 -8.71 8.03
C GLU A 13 7.76 -8.31 8.16
N ILE A 14 6.99 -8.33 7.06
CA ILE A 14 5.53 -8.07 7.13
C ILE A 14 4.85 -9.13 7.99
N GLY A 15 5.20 -10.42 7.84
CA GLY A 15 4.61 -11.53 8.59
C GLY A 15 4.77 -11.44 10.11
N ARG A 16 5.71 -10.62 10.62
CA ARG A 16 5.81 -10.34 12.06
C ARG A 16 4.67 -9.45 12.56
N ALA A 17 4.20 -8.53 11.72
CA ALA A 17 3.11 -7.60 12.03
C ALA A 17 1.75 -8.12 11.56
N ASP A 18 1.71 -8.85 10.45
CA ASP A 18 0.49 -9.41 9.86
C ASP A 18 0.65 -10.92 9.57
N PRO A 19 0.29 -11.79 10.52
CA PRO A 19 0.37 -13.24 10.36
C PRO A 19 -0.54 -13.81 9.27
N LEU A 20 -1.47 -13.00 8.75
CA LEU A 20 -2.39 -13.41 7.68
C LEU A 20 -1.80 -13.21 6.28
N LEU A 21 -0.61 -12.63 6.15
CA LEU A 21 0.07 -12.50 4.86
C LEU A 21 0.19 -13.86 4.15
N LYS A 22 -0.18 -13.88 2.87
CA LYS A 22 -0.12 -15.08 2.02
C LYS A 22 0.88 -14.94 0.88
N ASP A 23 0.65 -13.99 -0.04
CA ASP A 23 1.49 -13.81 -1.23
C ASP A 23 1.78 -12.32 -1.49
N LEU A 24 3.00 -11.99 -1.92
CA LEU A 24 3.31 -10.65 -2.41
C LEU A 24 2.69 -10.44 -3.79
N LEU A 25 1.96 -9.34 -3.95
CA LEU A 25 1.34 -8.94 -5.21
C LEU A 25 2.21 -7.95 -5.97
N TYR A 26 2.70 -6.93 -5.27
CA TYR A 26 3.43 -5.84 -5.88
C TYR A 26 4.44 -5.22 -4.91
N VAL A 27 5.55 -4.73 -5.44
CA VAL A 27 6.56 -4.00 -4.67
C VAL A 27 7.06 -2.82 -5.50
N SER A 28 7.12 -1.66 -4.88
CA SER A 28 7.78 -0.48 -5.43
C SER A 28 8.98 -0.10 -4.55
N SER A 29 10.07 0.30 -5.20
CA SER A 29 11.30 0.75 -4.54
C SER A 29 11.09 2.00 -3.70
N PHE A 30 10.08 2.82 -4.02
CA PHE A 30 9.78 4.04 -3.29
C PHE A 30 8.32 4.45 -3.40
N ALA A 31 7.75 4.82 -2.26
CA ALA A 31 6.46 5.49 -2.12
C ALA A 31 6.54 6.60 -1.08
N SER A 32 5.68 7.61 -1.22
CA SER A 32 5.42 8.62 -0.19
C SER A 32 3.93 8.61 0.18
N VAL A 33 3.63 8.66 1.48
CA VAL A 33 2.26 8.58 1.99
C VAL A 33 1.72 9.97 2.32
N TYR A 34 0.47 10.21 1.95
CA TYR A 34 -0.29 11.43 2.19
C TYR A 34 -1.62 11.07 2.84
N ARG A 35 -2.19 12.00 3.62
CA ARG A 35 -3.55 11.92 4.15
C ARG A 35 -4.30 13.17 3.71
N HIS A 36 -5.52 12.99 3.22
CA HIS A 36 -6.39 14.10 2.92
C HIS A 36 -7.22 14.45 4.16
N ALA A 37 -7.12 15.69 4.62
CA ALA A 37 -7.85 16.19 5.78
C ALA A 37 -8.17 17.67 5.57
N ASN A 38 -9.37 18.10 5.97
CA ASN A 38 -9.82 19.48 5.85
C ASN A 38 -9.73 20.06 4.41
N GLY A 39 -9.95 19.21 3.40
CA GLY A 39 -9.88 19.63 1.99
C GLY A 39 -8.47 19.72 1.40
N GLU A 40 -7.44 19.32 2.15
CA GLU A 40 -6.05 19.44 1.73
C GLU A 40 -5.27 18.11 1.87
N TRP A 41 -4.31 17.92 0.97
CA TRP A 41 -3.37 16.80 1.03
C TRP A 41 -2.20 17.13 1.93
N ASN A 42 -2.10 16.40 3.03
CA ASN A 42 -1.01 16.52 4.00
C ASN A 42 -0.03 15.37 3.79
N LYS A 43 1.22 15.71 3.46
CA LYS A 43 2.28 14.71 3.34
C LYS A 43 2.64 14.16 4.73
N LEU A 44 2.61 12.85 4.88
CA LEU A 44 3.05 12.19 6.10
C LEU A 44 4.57 12.03 6.08
N ASN A 45 5.20 11.92 7.26
CA ASN A 45 6.63 11.63 7.38
C ASN A 45 6.92 10.13 7.14
N ILE A 46 6.39 9.59 6.04
CA ILE A 46 6.45 8.17 5.69
C ILE A 46 6.84 8.05 4.22
N GLU A 47 8.07 7.59 4.00
CA GLU A 47 8.61 7.37 2.66
C GLU A 47 9.52 6.14 2.65
N GLY A 48 9.33 5.26 1.68
CA GLY A 48 10.17 4.07 1.55
C GLY A 48 9.55 2.98 0.70
N THR A 49 9.88 1.72 1.01
CA THR A 49 9.50 0.59 0.15
C THR A 49 8.01 0.30 0.31
N PHE A 50 7.26 0.35 -0.79
CA PHE A 50 5.84 -0.03 -0.83
C PHE A 50 5.71 -1.50 -1.18
N VAL A 51 4.82 -2.19 -0.47
CA VAL A 51 4.49 -3.59 -0.69
C VAL A 51 2.97 -3.75 -0.64
N MET A 52 2.41 -4.46 -1.62
CA MET A 52 1.03 -4.91 -1.64
C MET A 52 1.03 -6.44 -1.61
N TYR A 53 0.11 -7.03 -0.84
CA TYR A 53 0.07 -8.47 -0.62
C TYR A 53 -1.35 -8.97 -0.34
N THR A 54 -1.58 -10.26 -0.58
CA THR A 54 -2.83 -10.94 -0.23
C THR A 54 -2.82 -11.44 1.20
N ARG A 55 -4.01 -11.54 1.80
CA ARG A 55 -4.23 -12.05 3.15
C ARG A 55 -5.11 -13.29 3.12
N ALA A 56 -4.92 -14.19 4.08
CA ALA A 56 -5.67 -15.44 4.19
C ALA A 56 -7.15 -15.23 4.59
N LEU A 57 -7.47 -14.09 5.19
CA LEU A 57 -8.81 -13.73 5.67
C LEU A 57 -9.09 -12.25 5.37
N CYS A 58 -10.37 -11.86 5.45
CA CYS A 58 -10.78 -10.47 5.31
C CYS A 58 -10.15 -9.57 6.41
N PRO A 59 -9.70 -8.33 6.10
CA PRO A 59 -9.60 -7.72 4.77
C PRO A 59 -8.59 -8.44 3.85
N PRO A 60 -8.94 -8.76 2.58
CA PRO A 60 -8.16 -9.70 1.75
C PRO A 60 -6.86 -9.12 1.17
N VAL A 61 -6.69 -7.79 1.19
CA VAL A 61 -5.48 -7.13 0.68
C VAL A 61 -4.86 -6.26 1.76
N GLY A 62 -3.54 -6.34 1.90
CA GLY A 62 -2.73 -5.45 2.72
C GLY A 62 -1.80 -4.59 1.88
N ILE A 63 -1.64 -3.34 2.30
CA ILE A 63 -0.62 -2.41 1.83
C ILE A 63 0.30 -2.09 3.00
N HIS A 64 1.61 -2.17 2.77
CA HIS A 64 2.63 -1.76 3.74
C HIS A 64 3.64 -0.82 3.10
N VAL A 65 4.02 0.24 3.81
CA VAL A 65 5.15 1.09 3.44
C VAL A 65 6.18 1.06 4.57
N PHE A 66 7.31 0.42 4.29
CA PHE A 66 8.46 0.41 5.18
C PHE A 66 9.12 1.79 5.18
N ASN A 67 8.98 2.51 6.29
CA ASN A 67 9.44 3.88 6.40
C ASN A 67 10.95 3.95 6.58
N ARG A 68 11.63 4.77 5.76
CA ARG A 68 13.07 5.01 5.87
C ARG A 68 13.40 6.20 6.77
N LYS A 69 12.41 7.03 7.12
CA LYS A 69 12.60 8.26 7.91
C LYS A 69 12.45 8.05 9.41
N SER A 70 11.76 7.00 9.83
CA SER A 70 11.52 6.68 11.24
C SER A 70 11.16 5.20 11.39
N LEU A 71 11.06 4.72 12.63
CA LEU A 71 10.58 3.37 12.93
C LEU A 71 9.06 3.19 12.77
N LYS A 72 8.34 4.26 12.41
CA LYS A 72 6.89 4.22 12.20
C LYS A 72 6.59 3.93 10.73
N ASP A 73 6.26 2.68 10.46
CA ASP A 73 5.73 2.23 9.18
C ASP A 73 4.27 2.65 8.97
N PHE A 74 3.77 2.38 7.77
CA PHE A 74 2.37 2.57 7.41
C PHE A 74 1.77 1.26 6.90
N THR A 75 0.59 0.91 7.39
CA THR A 75 -0.15 -0.26 6.95
C THR A 75 -1.61 0.10 6.76
N LEU A 76 -2.21 -0.37 5.66
CA LEU A 76 -3.65 -0.34 5.44
C LEU A 76 -4.14 -1.74 5.04
N TYR A 77 -5.33 -2.08 5.51
CA TYR A 77 -6.03 -3.30 5.13
C TYR A 77 -7.27 -2.90 4.35
N LEU A 78 -7.39 -3.44 3.14
CA LEU A 78 -8.40 -3.01 2.17
C LEU A 78 -9.52 -4.04 2.08
N THR A 79 -10.75 -3.56 2.17
CA THR A 79 -11.98 -4.30 1.89
C THR A 79 -12.55 -3.87 0.54
N LYS A 80 -13.57 -4.59 0.07
CA LYS A 80 -14.30 -4.30 -1.18
C LYS A 80 -14.95 -2.91 -1.23
N ASP A 81 -15.15 -2.30 -0.07
CA ASP A 81 -15.86 -1.03 0.06
C ASP A 81 -14.91 0.19 -0.09
N ILE A 82 -13.59 -0.05 -0.15
CA ILE A 82 -12.60 0.98 -0.48
C ILE A 82 -12.82 1.44 -1.92
N ARG A 83 -12.82 2.76 -2.13
CA ARG A 83 -12.76 3.34 -3.47
C ARG A 83 -11.35 3.74 -3.83
N PHE A 84 -11.02 3.55 -5.11
CA PHE A 84 -9.70 3.79 -5.66
C PHE A 84 -9.71 4.90 -6.71
N GLY A 85 -8.60 5.59 -6.86
CA GLY A 85 -8.37 6.52 -7.95
C GLY A 85 -6.90 6.61 -8.29
N VAL A 86 -6.58 6.82 -9.57
CA VAL A 86 -5.20 6.99 -10.03
C VAL A 86 -5.10 8.22 -10.93
N LYS A 87 -4.12 9.08 -10.67
CA LYS A 87 -3.75 10.21 -11.52
C LYS A 87 -2.24 10.29 -11.64
N GLY A 88 -1.70 9.83 -12.77
CA GLY A 88 -0.26 9.70 -12.97
C GLY A 88 0.35 8.75 -11.94
N ASN A 89 1.29 9.25 -11.16
CA ASN A 89 2.00 8.49 -10.11
C ASN A 89 1.30 8.47 -8.74
N PHE A 90 0.14 9.12 -8.65
CA PHE A 90 -0.58 9.28 -7.39
C PHE A 90 -1.83 8.40 -7.36
N MET A 91 -1.90 7.50 -6.38
CA MET A 91 -3.03 6.63 -6.11
C MET A 91 -3.77 7.09 -4.85
N THR A 92 -5.09 7.14 -4.88
CA THR A 92 -5.95 7.48 -3.74
C THR A 92 -6.71 6.26 -3.25
N LEU A 93 -6.82 6.14 -1.93
CA LEU A 93 -7.56 5.11 -1.21
C LEU A 93 -8.54 5.82 -0.28
N SER A 94 -9.84 5.66 -0.50
CA SER A 94 -10.86 6.26 0.36
C SER A 94 -11.78 5.19 0.92
N ASP A 95 -11.90 5.19 2.23
CA ASP A 95 -12.86 4.37 2.96
C ASP A 95 -14.06 5.26 3.32
N ASP A 96 -15.22 4.96 2.76
CA ASP A 96 -16.44 5.72 3.01
C ASP A 96 -16.94 5.57 4.45
N GLU A 97 -16.66 4.43 5.11
CA GLU A 97 -17.14 4.19 6.48
C GLU A 97 -16.36 5.00 7.50
N SER A 98 -15.02 5.01 7.40
CA SER A 98 -14.18 5.80 8.30
C SER A 98 -14.04 7.26 7.87
N GLY A 99 -14.35 7.58 6.61
CA GLY A 99 -14.09 8.88 6.00
C GLY A 99 -12.59 9.18 5.77
N GLU A 100 -11.73 8.18 6.00
CA GLU A 100 -10.29 8.32 5.82
C GLU A 100 -9.93 8.25 4.35
N VAL A 101 -9.09 9.20 3.93
CA VAL A 101 -8.61 9.28 2.55
C VAL A 101 -7.09 9.39 2.56
N TYR A 102 -6.45 8.37 1.99
CA TYR A 102 -5.01 8.29 1.86
C TYR A 102 -4.58 8.45 0.42
N GLY A 103 -3.37 8.97 0.25
CA GLY A 103 -2.72 9.17 -1.04
C GLY A 103 -1.35 8.50 -1.02
N LEU A 104 -1.04 7.77 -2.07
CA LEU A 104 0.23 7.07 -2.25
C LEU A 104 0.85 7.58 -3.54
N TRP A 105 1.96 8.30 -3.42
CA TRP A 105 2.77 8.65 -4.58
C TRP A 105 3.83 7.56 -4.78
N LEU A 106 3.81 6.87 -5.91
CA LEU A 106 4.77 5.83 -6.26
C LEU A 106 5.81 6.38 -7.25
N HIS A 107 7.08 5.98 -7.12
CA HIS A 107 8.11 6.40 -8.08
C HIS A 107 7.87 5.80 -9.49
N SER A 108 8.44 6.42 -10.53
CA SER A 108 8.09 6.18 -11.95
C SER A 108 8.46 4.80 -12.51
N ASP A 109 9.27 4.01 -11.79
CA ASP A 109 9.50 2.59 -12.05
C ASP A 109 8.31 1.72 -11.60
N ALA A 110 7.33 2.31 -10.91
CA ALA A 110 6.09 1.68 -10.54
C ALA A 110 4.92 2.14 -11.42
N HIS A 111 4.00 1.21 -11.67
CA HIS A 111 2.78 1.47 -12.43
C HIS A 111 1.59 1.45 -11.46
N PRO A 112 1.13 2.60 -10.93
CA PRO A 112 -0.08 2.66 -10.12
C PRO A 112 -1.30 2.03 -10.81
N GLY A 113 -1.35 2.04 -12.14
CA GLY A 113 -2.39 1.33 -12.90
C GLY A 113 -2.32 -0.20 -12.77
N GLU A 114 -1.12 -0.80 -12.65
CA GLU A 114 -1.00 -2.24 -12.39
C GLU A 114 -1.45 -2.57 -10.96
N VAL A 115 -1.09 -1.72 -10.00
CA VAL A 115 -1.56 -1.84 -8.60
C VAL A 115 -3.08 -1.76 -8.56
N LEU A 116 -3.68 -0.78 -9.23
CA LEU A 116 -5.12 -0.60 -9.31
C LEU A 116 -5.82 -1.81 -9.94
N ARG A 117 -5.32 -2.32 -11.08
CA ARG A 117 -5.89 -3.50 -11.73
C ARG A 117 -5.87 -4.72 -10.82
N CYS A 118 -4.77 -4.95 -10.10
CA CYS A 118 -4.71 -6.03 -9.12
C CYS A 118 -5.72 -5.84 -7.97
N LEU A 119 -5.96 -4.60 -7.55
CA LEU A 119 -6.97 -4.30 -6.52
C LEU A 119 -8.39 -4.57 -7.04
N GLU A 120 -8.71 -4.13 -8.25
CA GLU A 120 -10.01 -4.37 -8.90
C GLU A 120 -10.33 -5.86 -9.14
N GLU A 121 -9.31 -6.71 -9.28
CA GLU A 121 -9.48 -8.16 -9.40
C GLU A 121 -9.71 -8.87 -8.06
N LEU A 122 -9.29 -8.26 -6.95
CA LEU A 122 -9.26 -8.89 -5.62
C LEU A 122 -10.34 -8.40 -4.65
N LEU A 123 -10.98 -7.26 -4.95
CA LEU A 123 -11.91 -6.53 -4.09
C LEU A 123 -13.25 -6.31 -4.80
#